data_AF-A0AAU9SG49-F1
#
_entry.id   AF-A0AAU9SG49-F1
#
_cell.length_a   1.000
_cell.length_b   1.000
_cell.length_c   1.000
_cell.angle_alpha   90.00
_cell.angle_beta   90.00
_cell.angle_gamma   90.00
#
_symmetry.space_group_name_H-M   'P 1'
#
loop_
_entity.id
_entity.type
_entity.pdbx_description
1 polymer ?
#
loop_
_entity_poly.entity_id
_entity_poly.type
_entity_poly.pdbx_seq_one_letter_code
_entity_poly.pdbx_strand_id
1 'polypeptide(L)'
;MTQKSNQFKGQKKRKAVAQNRHGKSIQTRKGKRNVKPSKTTKEMDTDRELTKFINHCNEVKAANAACKEGGQLNILKAESQAEPSKKASK
;
A
#
# COMPACT_ATOMS: atom_id res chain seq x y z
N MET A 1 -30.89 -42.16 7.67
CA MET A 1 -31.20 -40.74 7.40
C MET A 1 -30.76 -39.91 8.59
N THR A 2 -29.49 -39.47 8.63
CA THR A 2 -28.93 -38.71 9.75
C THR A 2 -28.62 -37.29 9.29
N GLN A 3 -29.43 -36.36 9.79
CA GLN A 3 -29.48 -34.95 9.42
C GLN A 3 -28.27 -34.21 10.02
N LYS A 4 -27.24 -33.94 9.21
CA LYS A 4 -26.09 -33.10 9.58
C LYS A 4 -26.43 -31.60 9.51
N SER A 5 -27.59 -31.19 10.03
CA SER A 5 -28.10 -29.82 9.94
C SER A 5 -27.33 -28.80 10.80
N ASN A 6 -26.49 -29.26 11.73
CA ASN A 6 -25.75 -28.39 12.66
C ASN A 6 -24.24 -28.29 12.38
N GLN A 7 -23.72 -28.85 11.28
CA GLN A 7 -22.27 -28.82 11.05
C GLN A 7 -21.74 -27.48 10.51
N PHE A 8 -22.62 -26.59 10.01
CA PHE A 8 -22.20 -25.30 9.46
C PHE A 8 -23.21 -24.17 9.71
N LYS A 9 -23.33 -23.71 10.96
CA LYS A 9 -23.86 -22.37 11.25
C LYS A 9 -22.93 -21.68 12.24
N GLY A 10 -22.25 -20.62 11.80
CA GLY A 10 -21.58 -19.68 12.69
C GLY A 10 -20.05 -19.60 12.64
N GLN A 11 -19.34 -20.47 11.91
CA GLN A 11 -17.90 -20.26 11.68
C GLN A 11 -17.72 -19.11 10.69
N LYS A 12 -17.50 -17.89 11.19
CA LYS A 12 -17.02 -16.74 10.42
C LYS A 12 -15.65 -17.11 9.86
N LYS A 13 -15.62 -17.76 8.68
CA LYS A 13 -14.38 -17.99 7.94
C LYS A 13 -13.74 -16.64 7.69
N ARG A 14 -12.67 -16.31 8.42
CA ARG A 14 -11.80 -15.19 8.07
C ARG A 14 -11.27 -15.53 6.69
N LYS A 15 -11.70 -14.77 5.67
CA LYS A 15 -11.18 -14.96 4.31
C LYS A 15 -9.69 -14.60 4.37
N ALA A 16 -8.84 -15.62 4.48
CA ALA A 16 -7.41 -15.46 4.37
C ALA A 16 -7.09 -15.02 2.94
N VAL A 17 -6.23 -14.01 2.79
CA VAL A 17 -5.80 -13.56 1.47
C VAL A 17 -5.05 -14.70 0.79
N ALA A 18 -5.46 -15.03 -0.43
CA ALA A 18 -4.84 -16.11 -1.20
C ALA A 18 -3.34 -15.82 -1.41
N GLN A 19 -2.51 -16.84 -1.16
CA GLN A 19 -1.08 -16.79 -1.43
C GLN A 19 -0.80 -16.83 -2.93
N ASN A 20 0.39 -16.39 -3.34
CA ASN A 20 0.81 -16.50 -4.74
C ASN A 20 1.07 -17.97 -5.14
N ARG A 21 1.36 -18.22 -6.42
CA ARG A 21 1.64 -19.58 -6.96
C ARG A 21 2.76 -20.34 -6.24
N HIS A 22 3.59 -19.65 -5.45
CA HIS A 22 4.69 -20.21 -4.66
C HIS A 22 4.40 -20.20 -3.14
N GLY A 23 3.15 -20.00 -2.72
CA GLY A 23 2.75 -20.03 -1.31
C GLY A 23 3.21 -18.82 -0.48
N LYS A 24 3.73 -17.75 -1.12
CA LYS A 24 4.16 -16.54 -0.40
C LYS A 24 3.01 -15.55 -0.24
N SER A 25 3.02 -14.81 0.86
CA SER A 25 2.09 -13.71 1.08
C SER A 25 2.33 -12.60 0.05
N ILE A 26 1.25 -12.06 -0.52
CA ILE A 26 1.34 -10.96 -1.47
C ILE A 26 1.59 -9.69 -0.67
N GLN A 27 2.82 -9.17 -0.73
CA GLN A 27 3.15 -7.86 -0.16
C GLN A 27 2.97 -6.78 -1.22
N THR A 28 1.83 -6.07 -1.16
CA THR A 28 1.66 -4.81 -1.89
C THR A 28 1.97 -3.64 -0.96
N ARG A 29 2.91 -2.78 -1.36
CA ARG A 29 3.16 -1.52 -0.63
C ARG A 29 1.88 -0.67 -0.65
N LYS A 30 1.57 -0.02 0.48
CA LYS A 30 0.45 0.94 0.57
C LYS A 30 0.51 1.94 -0.59
N GLY A 31 -0.58 2.08 -1.32
CA GLY A 31 -0.68 2.94 -2.53
C GLY A 31 -0.18 2.31 -3.84
N LYS A 32 0.37 1.09 -3.82
CA LYS A 32 0.74 0.37 -5.04
C LYS A 32 -0.44 -0.43 -5.56
N ARG A 33 -0.84 -0.18 -6.81
CA ARG A 33 -1.88 -0.96 -7.49
C ARG A 33 -1.38 -2.40 -7.72
N ASN A 34 -2.26 -3.38 -7.44
CA ASN A 34 -1.98 -4.81 -7.64
C ASN A 34 -1.69 -5.14 -9.12
N VAL A 35 -2.38 -4.44 -10.04
CA VAL A 35 -2.15 -4.52 -11.48
C VAL A 35 -1.73 -3.13 -11.96
N LYS A 36 -0.63 -3.07 -12.72
CA LYS A 36 -0.17 -1.82 -13.33
C LYS A 36 -1.16 -1.41 -14.43
N PRO A 37 -1.64 -0.16 -14.44
CA PRO A 37 -2.49 0.31 -15.52
C PRO A 37 -1.68 0.37 -16.82
N SER A 38 -2.30 0.03 -17.94
CA SER A 38 -1.67 0.07 -19.27
C SER A 38 -1.50 1.49 -19.80
N LYS A 39 -2.37 2.42 -19.39
CA LYS A 39 -2.32 3.85 -19.73
C LYS A 39 -2.56 4.70 -18.48
N THR A 40 -1.88 5.84 -18.38
CA THR A 40 -2.13 6.85 -17.35
C THR A 40 -3.23 7.79 -17.81
N THR A 41 -4.35 7.83 -17.08
CA THR A 41 -5.43 8.79 -17.32
C THR A 41 -5.20 10.07 -16.52
N LYS A 42 -5.75 11.19 -16.97
CA LYS A 42 -5.63 12.49 -16.28
C LYS A 42 -6.13 12.42 -14.83
N GLU A 43 -7.22 11.70 -14.59
CA GLU A 43 -7.77 11.44 -13.25
C GLU A 43 -6.76 10.72 -12.33
N MET A 44 -5.99 9.77 -12.86
CA MET A 44 -4.97 9.08 -12.07
C MET A 44 -3.82 10.01 -11.68
N ASP A 45 -3.52 11.01 -12.51
CA ASP A 45 -2.48 11.99 -12.20
C ASP A 45 -2.96 13.00 -11.16
N THR A 46 -4.22 13.45 -11.25
CA THR A 46 -4.83 14.28 -10.19
C THR A 46 -4.90 13.54 -8.85
N ASP A 47 -5.25 12.26 -8.85
CA ASP A 47 -5.28 11.44 -7.63
C ASP A 47 -3.89 11.29 -7.00
N ARG A 48 -2.84 11.21 -7.83
CA ARG A 48 -1.44 11.17 -7.35
C ARG A 48 -1.04 12.50 -6.72
N GLU A 49 -1.41 13.62 -7.31
CA GLU A 49 -1.13 14.95 -6.78
C GLU A 49 -1.86 15.20 -5.46
N LEU A 50 -3.15 14.85 -5.38
CA LEU A 50 -3.93 14.91 -4.15
C LEU A 50 -3.31 14.05 -3.05
N THR A 51 -2.89 12.82 -3.38
CA THR A 51 -2.23 11.93 -2.41
C THR A 51 -0.92 12.53 -1.91
N LYS A 52 -0.09 13.11 -2.79
CA LYS A 52 1.16 13.78 -2.40
C LYS A 52 0.89 14.96 -1.47
N PHE A 53 -0.12 15.77 -1.79
CA PHE A 53 -0.52 16.92 -0.97
C PHE A 53 -0.95 16.49 0.43
N ILE A 54 -1.84 15.50 0.53
CA ILE A 54 -2.31 14.97 1.81
C ILE A 54 -1.14 14.42 2.66
N ASN A 55 -0.21 13.68 2.04
CA ASN A 55 0.95 13.15 2.75
C ASN A 55 1.84 14.27 3.28
N HIS A 56 2.12 15.30 2.46
CA HIS A 56 2.89 16.47 2.89
C HIS A 56 2.23 17.17 4.08
N CYS A 57 0.91 17.40 4.03
CA CYS A 57 0.18 17.99 5.15
C CYS A 57 0.26 17.14 6.43
N ASN A 58 0.16 15.82 6.31
CA ASN A 58 0.28 14.91 7.45
C ASN A 58 1.69 14.90 8.03
N GLU A 59 2.72 14.92 7.18
CA GLU A 59 4.13 15.01 7.59
C GLU A 59 4.41 16.32 8.33
N VAL A 60 3.98 17.46 7.79
CA VAL A 60 4.11 18.77 8.45
C VAL A 60 3.36 18.80 9.78
N LYS A 61 2.16 18.20 9.84
CA LYS A 61 1.39 18.11 11.09
C LYS A 61 2.10 17.28 12.15
N ALA A 62 2.71 16.16 11.76
CA ALA A 62 3.49 15.32 12.65
C ALA A 62 4.77 16.02 13.13
N ALA A 63 5.49 16.70 12.23
CA ALA A 63 6.66 17.49 12.57
C ALA A 63 6.31 18.59 13.58
N ASN A 64 5.24 19.35 13.33
CA ASN A 64 4.78 20.41 14.23
C ASN A 64 4.35 19.87 15.59
N ALA A 65 3.72 18.70 15.65
CA ALA A 65 3.37 18.06 16.92
C ALA A 65 4.63 17.68 17.71
N ALA A 66 5.64 17.10 17.06
CA ALA A 66 6.91 16.77 17.71
C ALA A 66 7.65 18.02 18.20
N CYS A 67 7.70 19.09 17.39
CA CYS A 67 8.34 20.35 17.77
C CYS A 67 7.70 20.98 19.02
N LYS A 68 6.37 20.84 19.20
CA LYS A 68 5.68 21.32 20.41
C LYS A 68 6.08 20.56 21.67
N GLU A 69 6.36 19.27 21.56
CA GLU A 69 6.84 18.41 22.65
C GLU A 69 8.36 18.54 22.89
N GLY A 70 9.03 19.49 22.22
CA GLY A 70 10.47 19.71 22.33
C GLY A 70 11.33 18.73 21.53
N GLY A 71 10.73 17.86 20.71
CA GLY A 71 11.44 16.95 19.81
C GLY A 71 11.61 17.52 18.40
N GLN A 72 12.72 17.25 17.74
CA GLN A 72 12.95 17.68 16.35
C GLN A 72 12.89 16.47 15.40
N LEU A 73 11.99 16.51 14.43
CA LEU A 73 11.91 15.51 13.36
C LEU A 73 12.55 16.08 12.09
N ASN A 74 13.54 15.38 11.55
CA ASN A 74 14.12 15.67 10.24
C ASN A 74 13.41 14.84 9.16
N ILE A 75 12.89 15.50 8.13
CA ILE A 75 12.31 14.84 6.96
C ILE A 75 13.47 14.29 6.12
N LEU A 76 13.81 13.02 6.30
CA LEU A 76 14.77 12.32 5.43
C LEU A 76 14.11 12.11 4.07
N LYS A 77 14.66 12.75 3.03
CA LYS A 77 14.23 12.54 1.66
C LYS A 77 14.54 11.09 1.28
N ALA A 78 13.50 10.28 1.11
CA ALA A 78 13.67 8.91 0.67
C ALA A 78 14.45 8.90 -0.65
N GLU A 79 15.53 8.13 -0.72
CA GLU A 79 16.27 7.88 -1.96
C GLU A 79 15.27 7.48 -3.05
N SER A 80 15.33 8.19 -4.18
CA SER A 80 14.55 7.83 -5.36
C SER A 80 14.85 6.38 -5.70
N GLN A 81 13.90 5.48 -5.43
CA GLN A 81 13.99 4.08 -5.83
C GLN A 81 14.38 4.06 -7.30
N ALA A 82 15.56 3.49 -7.58
CA ALA A 82 16.13 3.42 -8.91
C ALA A 82 15.08 2.88 -9.90
N GLU A 83 14.89 3.62 -10.99
CA GLU A 83 14.25 3.12 -12.21
C GLU A 83 14.86 1.76 -12.56
N PRO A 84 14.07 0.73 -12.92
CA PRO A 84 14.63 -0.56 -13.31
C PRO A 84 15.55 -0.34 -14.50
N SER A 85 16.85 -0.52 -14.26
CA SER A 85 17.89 -0.48 -15.30
C SER A 85 17.42 -1.19 -16.56
N LYS A 86 17.41 -0.46 -17.68
CA LYS A 86 17.25 -1.06 -19.00
C LYS A 86 18.36 -2.10 -19.13
N LYS A 87 18.01 -3.38 -19.15
CA LYS A 87 18.94 -4.44 -19.54
C LYS A 87 19.49 -4.05 -20.91
N ALA A 88 20.79 -3.75 -20.97
CA ALA A 88 21.50 -3.61 -22.22
C ALA A 88 21.45 -4.97 -22.92
N SER A 89 20.80 -5.00 -24.08
CA SER A 89 20.95 -6.06 -25.05
C SER A 89 22.39 -6.05 -25.56
N LYS A 90 23.12 -7.13 -25.32
CA LYS A 90 24.26 -7.52 -26.14
C LYS A 90 24.29 -9.04 -26.24
#